data_AF-A0A4V1RU81-F1
#
_entry.id   AF-A0A4V1RU81-F1
#
_cell.length_a   1.000
_cell.length_b   1.000
_cell.length_c   1.000
_cell.angle_alpha   90.00
_cell.angle_beta   90.00
_cell.angle_gamma   90.00
#
_symmetry.space_group_name_H-M   'P 1'
#
loop_
_entity.id
_entity.type
_entity.pdbx_description
1 polymer ?
#
loop_
_entity_poly.entity_id
_entity_poly.type
_entity_poly.pdbx_seq_one_letter_code
_entity_poly.pdbx_strand_id
1 'polypeptide(L)'
;MPTPSYEIPSDMRDMAEKSVDQASRAFDGFMTAAQKAAGQADTTAATVQSNAKSMGTKAMGFAETNVRSAFDLARKLVRAKDLQEVLALQSDYAKSQMTTIQEQAKELGSIMQTTAQGMAQTAGQSMKSAADEVMNKTQG
;
A
#
# COMPACT_ATOMS: atom_id res chain seq x y z
N MET A 1 0.16 32.65 -38.72
CA MET A 1 0.33 31.18 -38.79
C MET A 1 -0.42 30.57 -37.62
N PRO A 2 -1.38 29.65 -37.80
CA PRO A 2 -1.91 28.89 -36.68
C PRO A 2 -0.78 28.03 -36.13
N THR A 3 -0.56 28.05 -34.83
CA THR A 3 0.37 27.12 -34.17
C THR A 3 -0.10 25.69 -34.45
N PRO A 4 0.77 24.77 -34.90
CA PRO A 4 0.37 23.38 -35.04
C PRO A 4 -0.08 22.87 -33.68
N SER A 5 -1.36 22.56 -33.53
CA SER A 5 -1.87 21.89 -32.34
C SER A 5 -1.16 20.54 -32.26
N TYR A 6 -0.42 20.31 -31.18
CA TYR A 6 0.23 19.04 -30.90
C TYR A 6 -0.86 18.04 -30.48
N GLU A 7 -1.64 17.58 -31.46
CA GLU A 7 -2.66 16.57 -31.27
C GLU A 7 -2.02 15.20 -31.47
N ILE A 8 -2.00 14.39 -30.41
CA ILE A 8 -1.59 12.98 -30.53
C ILE A 8 -2.59 12.28 -31.48
N PRO A 9 -2.12 11.63 -32.55
CA PRO A 9 -3.00 10.90 -33.49
C PRO A 9 -3.91 9.91 -32.76
N SER A 10 -5.18 9.83 -33.16
CA SER A 10 -6.20 8.96 -32.54
C SER A 10 -5.76 7.51 -32.42
N ASP A 11 -5.11 6.99 -33.45
CA ASP A 11 -4.71 5.57 -33.50
C ASP A 11 -3.58 5.27 -32.48
N MET A 12 -2.68 6.23 -32.27
CA MET A 12 -1.63 6.12 -31.25
C MET A 12 -2.23 6.19 -29.84
N ARG A 13 -3.24 7.04 -29.65
CA ARG A 13 -4.01 7.15 -28.40
C ARG A 13 -4.74 5.86 -28.07
N ASP A 14 -5.46 5.29 -29.04
CA ASP A 14 -6.20 4.04 -28.88
C ASP A 14 -5.28 2.86 -28.58
N MET A 15 -4.12 2.80 -29.25
CA MET A 15 -3.10 1.78 -28.98
C MET A 15 -2.51 1.93 -27.56
N ALA A 16 -2.20 3.15 -27.15
CA ALA A 16 -1.70 3.42 -25.81
C ALA A 16 -2.74 3.09 -24.74
N GLU A 17 -4.03 3.40 -24.97
CA GLU A 17 -5.13 3.09 -24.05
C GLU A 17 -5.27 1.58 -23.86
N LYS A 18 -5.29 0.82 -24.97
CA LYS A 18 -5.30 -0.64 -24.93
C LYS A 18 -4.09 -1.21 -24.21
N SER A 19 -2.92 -0.60 -24.35
CA SER A 19 -1.68 -1.07 -23.73
C SER A 19 -1.69 -0.85 -22.21
N VAL A 20 -2.14 0.34 -21.77
CA VAL A 20 -2.31 0.68 -20.35
C VAL A 20 -3.33 -0.26 -19.70
N ASP A 21 -4.45 -0.52 -20.37
CA ASP A 21 -5.48 -1.42 -19.84
C ASP A 21 -5.03 -2.87 -19.76
N GLN A 22 -4.28 -3.36 -20.76
CA GLN A 22 -3.70 -4.71 -20.71
C GLN A 22 -2.69 -4.84 -19.57
N ALA A 23 -1.82 -3.85 -19.38
CA ALA A 23 -0.85 -3.83 -18.29
C ALA A 23 -1.54 -3.78 -16.91
N SER A 24 -2.58 -2.97 -16.76
CA SER A 24 -3.40 -2.91 -15.53
C SER A 24 -4.01 -4.27 -15.20
N ARG A 25 -4.60 -4.94 -16.19
CA ARG A 25 -5.21 -6.27 -15.98
C ARG A 25 -4.18 -7.34 -15.61
N ALA A 26 -3.01 -7.32 -16.25
CA ALA A 26 -1.92 -8.23 -15.92
C ALA A 26 -1.43 -8.02 -14.49
N PHE A 27 -1.32 -6.76 -14.06
CA PHE A 27 -0.96 -6.40 -12.69
C PHE A 27 -2.00 -6.89 -11.66
N ASP A 28 -3.30 -6.68 -11.92
CA ASP A 28 -4.37 -7.17 -11.03
C ASP A 28 -4.33 -8.70 -10.88
N GLY A 29 -4.09 -9.43 -11.99
CA GLY A 29 -3.91 -10.88 -11.96
C GLY A 29 -2.69 -11.31 -11.14
N PHE A 30 -1.56 -10.62 -11.30
CA PHE A 30 -0.35 -10.86 -10.52
C PHE A 30 -0.56 -10.61 -9.02
N MET A 31 -1.19 -9.49 -8.64
CA MET A 31 -1.48 -9.18 -7.23
C MET A 31 -2.41 -10.22 -6.61
N THR A 32 -3.44 -10.65 -7.33
CA THR A 32 -4.35 -11.71 -6.86
C THR A 32 -3.60 -13.01 -6.57
N ALA A 33 -2.69 -13.40 -7.46
CA ALA A 33 -1.87 -14.60 -7.28
C ALA A 33 -0.88 -14.44 -6.09
N ALA A 34 -0.25 -13.28 -5.96
CA ALA A 34 0.67 -12.97 -4.86
C ALA A 34 -0.04 -12.99 -3.50
N GLN A 35 -1.22 -12.37 -3.39
CA GLN A 35 -2.04 -12.38 -2.18
C GLN A 35 -2.46 -13.80 -1.79
N LYS A 36 -2.86 -14.63 -2.78
CA LYS A 36 -3.21 -16.04 -2.55
C LYS A 36 -2.01 -16.85 -2.06
N ALA A 37 -0.82 -16.65 -2.64
CA ALA A 37 0.41 -17.32 -2.21
C ALA A 37 0.81 -16.92 -0.78
N ALA A 38 0.76 -15.62 -0.46
CA ALA A 38 1.00 -15.13 0.90
C ALA A 38 0.01 -15.74 1.91
N GLY A 39 -1.28 -15.79 1.57
CA GLY A 39 -2.31 -16.42 2.41
C GLY A 39 -2.19 -17.94 2.57
N GLN A 40 -1.52 -18.65 1.65
CA GLN A 40 -1.25 -20.09 1.77
C GLN A 40 -0.01 -20.38 2.63
N ALA A 41 1.02 -19.53 2.56
CA ALA A 41 2.18 -19.65 3.44
C ALA A 41 1.81 -19.49 4.93
N ASP A 42 0.73 -18.76 5.20
CA ASP A 42 0.20 -18.49 6.54
C ASP A 42 -0.30 -19.73 7.30
N THR A 43 -0.66 -20.81 6.62
CA THR A 43 -1.19 -22.01 7.29
C THR A 43 -0.10 -22.84 7.96
N THR A 44 1.19 -22.53 7.74
CA THR A 44 2.32 -23.38 8.16
C THR A 44 3.13 -22.83 9.36
N ALA A 45 2.96 -21.56 9.76
CA ALA A 45 3.80 -20.92 10.80
C ALA A 45 2.97 -20.13 11.83
N ALA A 46 2.37 -20.83 12.80
CA ALA A 46 1.19 -20.33 13.52
C ALA A 46 1.41 -19.40 14.75
N THR A 47 2.61 -18.95 15.16
CA THR A 47 2.65 -18.24 16.48
C THR A 47 3.65 -17.10 16.69
N VAL A 48 4.69 -16.91 15.87
CA VAL A 48 5.67 -15.82 16.11
C VAL A 48 5.60 -14.69 15.06
N GLN A 49 4.87 -14.88 13.97
CA GLN A 49 5.00 -14.05 12.76
C GLN A 49 4.02 -12.87 12.63
N SER A 50 3.10 -12.65 13.58
CA SER A 50 1.95 -11.74 13.42
C SER A 50 2.32 -10.29 13.07
N ASN A 51 3.31 -9.69 13.75
CA ASN A 51 3.67 -8.28 13.54
C ASN A 51 4.48 -8.05 12.26
N ALA A 52 5.46 -8.90 11.96
CA ALA A 52 6.25 -8.81 10.72
C ALA A 52 5.40 -9.09 9.47
N LYS A 53 4.43 -10.01 9.59
CA LYS A 53 3.45 -10.32 8.56
C LYS A 53 2.50 -9.16 8.28
N SER A 54 1.99 -8.52 9.33
CA SER A 54 1.16 -7.29 9.22
C SER A 54 1.89 -6.20 8.43
N MET A 55 3.19 -6.02 8.67
CA MET A 55 4.01 -5.06 7.91
C MET A 55 4.20 -5.48 6.45
N GLY A 56 4.45 -6.76 6.17
CA GLY A 56 4.60 -7.28 4.80
C GLY A 56 3.32 -7.12 3.96
N THR A 57 2.16 -7.49 4.52
CA THR A 57 0.87 -7.31 3.85
C THR A 57 0.55 -5.83 3.60
N LYS A 58 0.87 -4.94 4.54
CA LYS A 58 0.68 -3.49 4.35
C LYS A 58 1.61 -2.91 3.29
N ALA A 59 2.87 -3.33 3.27
CA ALA A 59 3.81 -2.91 2.23
C ALA A 59 3.31 -3.32 0.83
N MET A 60 2.75 -4.53 0.70
CA MET A 60 2.08 -4.96 -0.55
C MET A 60 0.86 -4.10 -0.87
N GLY A 61 0.01 -3.78 0.12
CA GLY A 61 -1.15 -2.91 -0.10
C GLY A 61 -0.77 -1.48 -0.52
N PHE A 62 0.31 -0.92 0.03
CA PHE A 62 0.82 0.39 -0.37
C PHE A 62 1.37 0.36 -1.79
N ALA A 63 2.10 -0.70 -2.16
CA ALA A 63 2.57 -0.89 -3.53
C ALA A 63 1.41 -1.04 -4.51
N GLU A 64 0.37 -1.82 -4.18
CA GLU A 64 -0.84 -1.97 -4.99
C GLU A 64 -1.54 -0.62 -5.21
N THR A 65 -1.71 0.16 -4.15
CA THR A 65 -2.34 1.49 -4.21
C THR A 65 -1.53 2.46 -5.09
N ASN A 66 -0.21 2.49 -4.92
CA ASN A 66 0.68 3.35 -5.69
C ASN A 66 0.68 2.99 -7.18
N VAL A 67 0.72 1.69 -7.51
CA VAL A 67 0.71 1.22 -8.90
C VAL A 67 -0.65 1.50 -9.56
N ARG A 68 -1.77 1.32 -8.83
CA ARG A 68 -3.10 1.71 -9.33
C ARG A 68 -3.21 3.20 -9.63
N SER A 69 -2.73 4.03 -8.71
CA SER A 69 -2.67 5.49 -8.88
C SER A 69 -1.88 5.88 -10.15
N ALA A 70 -0.76 5.20 -10.41
CA ALA A 70 0.04 5.40 -11.61
C ALA A 70 -0.69 4.96 -12.90
N PHE A 71 -1.41 3.83 -12.89
CA PHE A 71 -2.23 3.41 -14.03
C PHE A 71 -3.37 4.38 -14.32
N ASP A 72 -4.02 4.92 -13.29
CA ASP A 72 -5.08 5.91 -13.46
C ASP A 72 -4.56 7.22 -14.04
N LEU A 73 -3.38 7.68 -13.59
CA LEU A 73 -2.69 8.80 -14.23
C LEU A 73 -2.36 8.48 -15.69
N ALA A 74 -1.80 7.30 -15.98
CA ALA A 74 -1.46 6.89 -17.35
C ALA A 74 -2.68 6.87 -18.28
N ARG A 75 -3.83 6.36 -17.82
CA ARG A 75 -5.10 6.41 -18.57
C ARG A 75 -5.53 7.84 -18.89
N LYS A 76 -5.46 8.73 -17.89
CA LYS A 76 -5.82 10.14 -18.06
C LYS A 76 -4.86 10.85 -19.01
N LEU A 77 -3.56 10.60 -18.89
CA LEU A 77 -2.52 11.18 -19.76
C LEU A 77 -2.68 10.74 -21.21
N VAL A 78 -2.94 9.44 -21.44
CA VAL A 78 -3.19 8.93 -22.79
C VAL A 78 -4.40 9.60 -23.42
N ARG A 79 -5.41 10.03 -22.65
CA ARG A 79 -6.61 10.73 -23.13
C ARG A 79 -6.47 12.27 -23.17
N ALA A 80 -5.37 12.82 -22.66
CA ALA A 80 -5.14 14.26 -22.65
C ALA A 80 -4.99 14.83 -24.07
N LYS A 81 -5.65 15.95 -24.33
CA LYS A 81 -5.72 16.58 -25.65
C LYS A 81 -4.59 17.59 -25.87
N ASP A 82 -4.09 18.17 -24.79
CA ASP A 82 -3.05 19.19 -24.82
C ASP A 82 -2.19 19.18 -23.54
N LEU A 83 -1.12 19.97 -23.55
CA LEU A 83 -0.17 20.08 -22.45
C LEU A 83 -0.81 20.70 -21.18
N GLN A 84 -1.82 21.55 -21.34
CA GLN A 84 -2.50 22.17 -20.21
C GLN A 84 -3.30 21.13 -19.43
N GLU A 85 -3.97 20.21 -20.13
CA GLU A 85 -4.64 19.06 -19.54
C GLU A 85 -3.63 18.12 -18.85
N VAL A 86 -2.46 17.88 -19.45
CA VAL A 86 -1.38 17.09 -18.83
C VAL A 86 -0.91 17.71 -17.50
N LEU A 87 -0.70 19.03 -17.45
CA LEU A 87 -0.27 19.73 -16.23
C LEU A 87 -1.35 19.70 -15.14
N ALA A 88 -2.62 19.83 -15.52
CA ALA A 88 -3.74 19.67 -14.59
C ALA A 88 -3.78 18.25 -14.00
N LEU A 89 -3.65 17.22 -14.84
CA LEU A 89 -3.63 15.83 -14.42
C LEU A 89 -2.47 15.52 -13.47
N GLN A 90 -1.28 16.07 -13.73
CA GLN A 90 -0.12 15.88 -12.88
C GLN A 90 -0.29 16.58 -11.52
N SER A 91 -0.93 17.76 -11.51
CA SER A 91 -1.29 18.47 -10.27
C SER A 91 -2.30 17.69 -9.44
N ASP A 92 -3.32 17.10 -10.07
CA ASP A 92 -4.33 16.29 -9.39
C ASP A 92 -3.75 14.98 -8.86
N TYR A 93 -2.85 14.34 -9.61
CA TYR A 93 -2.11 13.18 -9.12
C TYR A 93 -1.25 13.52 -7.90
N ALA A 94 -0.55 14.65 -7.91
CA ALA A 94 0.27 15.08 -6.77
C ALA A 94 -0.58 15.30 -5.51
N LYS A 95 -1.75 15.95 -5.65
CA LYS A 95 -2.71 16.13 -4.54
C LYS A 95 -3.20 14.78 -4.01
N SER A 96 -3.60 13.88 -4.92
CA SER A 96 -4.06 12.53 -4.56
C SER A 96 -2.98 11.76 -3.80
N GLN A 97 -1.75 11.75 -4.32
CA GLN A 97 -0.62 11.09 -3.67
C GLN A 97 -0.33 11.69 -2.28
N MET A 98 -0.46 13.01 -2.09
CA MET A 98 -0.30 13.63 -0.77
C MET A 98 -1.35 13.15 0.23
N THR A 99 -2.61 12.97 -0.20
CA THR A 99 -3.66 12.40 0.66
C THR A 99 -3.34 10.95 1.00
N THR A 100 -2.95 10.13 0.01
CA THR A 100 -2.56 8.73 0.24
C THR A 100 -1.38 8.61 1.20
N ILE A 101 -0.34 9.45 1.06
CA ILE A 101 0.81 9.46 1.98
C ILE A 101 0.38 9.80 3.40
N GLN A 102 -0.51 10.78 3.58
CA GLN A 102 -1.03 11.13 4.91
C GLN A 102 -1.82 9.98 5.55
N GLU A 103 -2.61 9.25 4.78
CA GLU A 103 -3.35 8.07 5.24
C GLU A 103 -2.39 6.94 5.63
N GLN A 104 -1.42 6.62 4.77
CA GLN A 104 -0.40 5.61 5.04
C GLN A 104 0.43 5.97 6.28
N ALA A 105 0.79 7.24 6.46
CA ALA A 105 1.52 7.71 7.64
C ALA A 105 0.70 7.58 8.94
N LYS A 106 -0.60 7.91 8.90
CA LYS A 106 -1.52 7.70 10.04
C LYS A 106 -1.62 6.22 10.40
N GLU A 107 -1.76 5.37 9.39
CA GLU A 107 -1.86 3.93 9.57
C GLU A 107 -0.58 3.33 10.16
N LEU A 108 0.60 3.75 9.68
CA LEU A 108 1.88 3.37 10.26
C LEU A 108 2.03 3.83 11.71
N GLY A 109 1.63 5.06 12.01
CA GLY A 109 1.63 5.59 13.38
C GLY A 109 0.75 4.77 14.33
N SER A 110 -0.43 4.35 13.87
CA SER A 110 -1.33 3.47 14.63
C SER A 110 -0.67 2.12 14.92
N ILE A 111 -0.01 1.49 13.95
CA ILE A 111 0.69 0.21 14.15
C ILE A 111 1.81 0.34 15.18
N MET A 112 2.61 1.41 15.08
CA MET A 112 3.68 1.67 16.04
C MET A 112 3.12 1.82 17.46
N GLN A 113 2.03 2.57 17.62
CA GLN A 113 1.37 2.75 18.91
C GLN A 113 0.85 1.42 19.47
N THR A 114 0.17 0.60 18.66
CA THR A 114 -0.32 -0.73 19.08
C THR A 114 0.84 -1.65 19.46
N THR A 115 1.95 -1.62 18.71
CA THR A 115 3.14 -2.43 19.00
C THR A 115 3.78 -2.02 20.32
N ALA A 116 3.92 -0.71 20.57
CA ALA A 116 4.47 -0.19 21.82
C ALA A 116 3.58 -0.54 23.03
N GLN A 117 2.25 -0.43 22.88
CA GLN A 117 1.30 -0.83 23.91
C GLN A 117 1.39 -2.34 24.21
N GLY A 118 1.50 -3.19 23.19
CA GLY A 118 1.68 -4.63 23.36
C GLY A 118 2.97 -5.00 24.10
N MET A 119 4.09 -4.31 23.80
CA MET A 119 5.34 -4.50 24.55
C MET A 119 5.22 -4.07 26.01
N ALA A 120 4.62 -2.91 26.28
CA ALA A 120 4.40 -2.42 27.65
C ALA A 120 3.53 -3.38 28.46
N GLN A 121 2.47 -3.92 27.86
CA GLN A 121 1.59 -4.92 28.48
C GLN A 121 2.33 -6.23 28.77
N THR A 122 3.13 -6.73 27.83
CA THR A 122 3.91 -7.96 28.00
C THR A 122 4.95 -7.83 29.10
N ALA A 123 5.67 -6.69 29.16
CA ALA A 123 6.62 -6.39 30.22
C ALA A 123 5.93 -6.29 31.58
N GLY A 124 4.79 -5.61 31.66
CA GLY A 124 3.99 -5.50 32.89
C GLY A 124 3.45 -6.84 33.38
N GLN A 125 2.98 -7.70 32.48
CA GLN A 125 2.54 -9.06 32.83
C GLN A 125 3.70 -9.93 33.32
N SER A 126 4.85 -9.89 32.63
CA SER A 126 6.04 -10.66 33.03
C SER A 126 6.54 -10.27 34.42
N MET A 127 6.53 -8.97 34.71
CA MET A 127 6.94 -8.42 35.99
C MET A 127 5.97 -8.79 37.12
N LYS A 128 4.66 -8.82 36.81
CA LYS A 128 3.62 -9.26 37.73
C LYS A 128 3.75 -10.76 38.04
N SER A 129 3.93 -11.61 37.03
CA SER A 129 4.15 -13.04 37.22
C SER A 129 5.42 -13.34 38.04
N ALA A 130 6.51 -12.59 37.81
CA ALA A 130 7.73 -12.73 38.61
C ALA A 130 7.52 -12.31 40.07
N ALA A 131 6.75 -11.25 40.33
CA ALA A 131 6.42 -10.81 41.68
C ALA A 131 5.55 -11.85 42.41
N ASP A 132 4.55 -12.42 41.72
CA ASP A 132 3.69 -13.48 42.27
C ASP A 132 4.50 -14.74 42.59
N GLU A 133 5.49 -15.12 41.77
CA GLU A 133 6.36 -16.27 42.03
C GLU A 133 7.26 -16.07 43.26
N VAL A 134 7.81 -14.86 43.43
CA VAL A 134 8.65 -14.50 44.60
C VAL A 134 7.82 -14.47 45.89
N MET A 135 6.60 -13.95 45.84
CA MET A 135 5.69 -13.96 46.99
C MET A 135 5.27 -15.37 47.40
N ASN A 136 5.09 -16.27 46.43
CA ASN A 136 4.73 -17.66 46.71
C ASN A 136 5.90 -18.46 47.33
N LYS A 137 7.14 -18.19 46.90
CA LYS A 137 8.36 -18.84 47.46
C LYS A 137 8.76 -18.35 48.86
N THR A 138 8.32 -17.16 49.27
CA THR A 138 8.63 -16.60 50.60
C THR A 138 7.60 -16.96 51.68
N GLN A 139 6.47 -17.55 51.31
CA GLN A 139 5.43 -18.02 52.23
C GLN A 139 5.41 -19.55 52.42
N GLY A 140 6.27 -20.29 51.72
CA GLY A 140 6.40 -21.76 51.80
C GLY A 140 7.56 -22.21 52.69
#